data_AF-A0A1F6C628-F1
#
_entry.id   AF-A0A1F6C628-F1
#
_cell.length_a   1.000
_cell.length_b   1.000
_cell.length_c   1.000
_cell.angle_alpha   90.00
_cell.angle_beta   90.00
_cell.angle_gamma   90.00
#
_symmetry.space_group_name_H-M   'P 1'
#
loop_
_entity.id
_entity.type
_entity.pdbx_description
1 polymer ?
#
loop_
_entity_poly.entity_id
_entity_poly.type
_entity_poly.pdbx_seq_one_letter_code
_entity_poly.pdbx_strand_id
1 'polypeptide(L)'
;MGMIYARQASAEFNARLDATLQRLAGDVKRVLGGNLIALVLGGGYGRGEGGVVRVDGVEQPYNDLDLILVVRRKKAVSQDVLGTICQDYEAELRIQVDFGRPLTLRDIQRWPHWLMWYDLLNGHIVLAGPPDVLRARAPSALQRPLPSIEATRLLLNRGAGLLWAMRVLRGVEDPPDSDFVRRNYFKCILALGDALLIAHGRFATPYRGRDLLLARLTADCAAVAALQVESLYRSALRFKFCPDELTDAPLSEGQLHALAERWGSVFLHVECLRIGRPWASLAEYAGWRGAREAGRNGPVRWLWNALWNRRWGAWSWQYPREHLYRQLPALLRLTGRPVADWPAEAARFLAVWRRFN
;
A
#
# COMPACT_ATOMS: atom_id res chain seq x y z
N MET A 1 -17.99 -24.84 8.09
CA MET A 1 -18.02 -23.37 8.08
C MET A 1 -17.52 -22.90 6.73
N GLY A 2 -18.25 -22.02 6.04
CA GLY A 2 -17.82 -21.46 4.75
C GLY A 2 -16.59 -20.56 4.90
N MET A 3 -15.93 -20.26 3.77
CA MET A 3 -14.81 -19.32 3.72
C MET A 3 -15.27 -17.91 4.09
N ILE A 4 -14.45 -17.17 4.85
CA ILE A 4 -14.75 -15.80 5.26
C ILE A 4 -13.78 -14.85 4.55
N TYR A 5 -14.32 -14.03 3.65
CA TYR A 5 -13.61 -13.01 2.89
C TYR A 5 -13.84 -11.60 3.45
N ALA A 6 -14.97 -11.38 4.13
CA ALA A 6 -15.25 -10.16 4.88
C ALA A 6 -16.06 -10.51 6.14
N ARG A 7 -15.43 -10.42 7.31
CA ARG A 7 -16.04 -10.78 8.60
C ARG A 7 -17.24 -9.91 9.00
N GLN A 8 -17.28 -8.67 8.52
CA GLN A 8 -18.38 -7.74 8.77
C GLN A 8 -19.56 -7.92 7.81
N ALA A 9 -19.40 -8.72 6.76
CA ALA A 9 -20.47 -9.03 5.81
C ALA A 9 -21.37 -10.16 6.32
N SER A 10 -22.52 -10.32 5.66
CA SER A 10 -23.40 -11.47 5.83
C SER A 10 -22.74 -12.79 5.42
N ALA A 11 -23.30 -13.91 5.91
CA ALA A 11 -22.92 -15.23 5.45
C ALA A 11 -23.23 -15.44 3.95
N GLU A 12 -24.31 -14.82 3.45
CA GLU A 12 -24.71 -14.87 2.05
C GLU A 12 -23.68 -14.19 1.14
N PHE A 13 -23.21 -13.00 1.51
CA PHE A 13 -22.12 -12.32 0.79
C PHE A 13 -20.89 -13.21 0.67
N ASN A 14 -20.45 -13.79 1.79
CA ASN A 14 -19.26 -14.63 1.82
C ASN A 14 -19.43 -15.90 0.98
N ALA A 15 -20.61 -16.53 1.01
CA ALA A 15 -20.92 -17.71 0.19
C ALA A 15 -20.95 -17.38 -1.32
N ARG A 16 -21.55 -16.25 -1.70
CA ARG A 16 -21.59 -15.81 -3.10
C ARG A 16 -20.19 -15.48 -3.62
N LEU A 17 -19.40 -14.73 -2.84
CA LEU A 17 -18.03 -14.40 -3.21
C LEU A 17 -17.15 -15.67 -3.29
N ASP A 18 -17.33 -16.63 -2.39
CA ASP A 18 -16.64 -17.92 -2.47
C ASP A 18 -16.94 -18.62 -3.79
N ALA A 19 -18.23 -18.75 -4.14
CA ALA A 19 -18.65 -19.39 -5.39
C ALA A 19 -18.03 -18.72 -6.62
N THR A 20 -17.98 -17.39 -6.66
CA THR A 20 -17.32 -16.65 -7.76
C THR A 20 -15.82 -16.88 -7.78
N LEU A 21 -15.13 -16.86 -6.62
CA LEU A 21 -13.69 -17.11 -6.54
C LEU A 21 -13.31 -18.54 -6.91
N GLN A 22 -14.16 -19.54 -6.62
CA GLN A 22 -13.95 -20.91 -7.05
C GLN A 22 -14.08 -21.06 -8.58
N ARG A 23 -15.04 -20.35 -9.22
CA ARG A 23 -15.11 -20.31 -10.69
C ARG A 23 -13.87 -19.67 -11.29
N LEU A 24 -13.43 -18.53 -10.75
CA LEU A 24 -12.23 -17.82 -11.19
C LEU A 24 -11.00 -18.75 -11.10
N ALA A 25 -10.83 -19.43 -9.97
CA ALA A 25 -9.75 -20.38 -9.78
C ALA A 25 -9.82 -21.56 -10.79
N GLY A 26 -11.02 -22.04 -11.10
CA GLY A 26 -11.27 -23.04 -12.13
C GLY A 26 -10.85 -22.58 -13.52
N ASP A 27 -11.18 -21.35 -13.91
CA ASP A 27 -10.83 -20.78 -15.21
C ASP A 27 -9.32 -20.56 -15.35
N VAL A 28 -8.69 -19.99 -14.32
CA VAL A 28 -7.23 -19.83 -14.26
C VAL A 28 -6.53 -21.19 -14.35
N LYS A 29 -7.02 -22.21 -13.63
CA LYS A 29 -6.47 -23.57 -13.67
C LYS A 29 -6.63 -24.19 -15.06
N ARG A 30 -7.75 -23.97 -15.74
CA ARG A 30 -8.00 -24.48 -17.10
C ARG A 30 -7.02 -23.88 -18.09
N VAL A 31 -6.82 -22.56 -18.04
CA VAL A 31 -5.93 -21.83 -18.95
C VAL A 31 -4.45 -22.15 -18.70
N LEU A 32 -4.03 -22.19 -17.45
CA LEU A 32 -2.61 -22.39 -17.12
C LEU A 32 -2.22 -23.86 -17.05
N GLY A 33 -3.19 -24.78 -16.92
CA GLY A 33 -2.98 -26.22 -16.88
C GLY A 33 -1.89 -26.63 -15.90
N GLY A 34 -0.98 -27.52 -16.33
CA GLY A 34 0.13 -27.99 -15.52
C GLY A 34 1.19 -26.93 -15.16
N ASN A 35 1.10 -25.71 -15.72
CA ASN A 35 2.00 -24.61 -15.36
C ASN A 35 1.59 -23.96 -14.03
N LEU A 36 0.31 -24.01 -13.64
CA LEU A 36 -0.17 -23.48 -12.36
C LEU A 36 0.31 -24.38 -11.21
N ILE A 37 0.97 -23.77 -10.23
CA ILE A 37 1.31 -24.43 -8.95
C ILE A 37 0.29 -24.02 -7.90
N ALA A 38 0.00 -22.72 -7.79
CA ALA A 38 -1.02 -22.20 -6.90
C ALA A 38 -1.58 -20.86 -7.38
N LEU A 39 -2.84 -20.60 -7.03
CA LEU A 39 -3.49 -19.31 -7.11
C LEU A 39 -3.79 -18.84 -5.69
N VAL A 40 -3.28 -17.67 -5.32
CA VAL A 40 -3.38 -17.12 -3.98
C VAL A 40 -4.11 -15.79 -4.01
N LEU A 41 -5.12 -15.64 -3.17
CA LEU A 41 -5.80 -14.38 -2.90
C LEU A 41 -5.11 -13.68 -1.71
N GLY A 42 -4.53 -12.52 -1.97
CA GLY A 42 -3.98 -11.62 -0.97
C GLY A 42 -4.99 -10.55 -0.56
N GLY A 43 -4.48 -9.38 -0.17
CA GLY A 43 -5.33 -8.20 0.04
C GLY A 43 -6.31 -8.33 1.20
N GLY A 44 -7.34 -7.48 1.19
CA GLY A 44 -8.38 -7.48 2.22
C GLY A 44 -9.13 -8.82 2.30
N TYR A 45 -9.57 -9.32 1.14
CA TYR A 45 -10.36 -10.56 1.07
C TYR A 45 -9.56 -11.80 1.48
N GLY A 46 -8.26 -11.88 1.14
CA GLY A 46 -7.39 -12.95 1.61
C GLY A 46 -7.18 -12.98 3.13
N ARG A 47 -7.45 -11.87 3.83
CA ARG A 47 -7.41 -11.77 5.30
C ARG A 47 -8.77 -11.98 5.98
N GLY A 48 -9.85 -12.12 5.22
CA GLY A 48 -11.21 -12.04 5.77
C GLY A 48 -11.62 -10.64 6.19
N GLU A 49 -10.97 -9.62 5.62
CA GLU A 49 -11.05 -8.20 5.96
C GLU A 49 -11.34 -7.34 4.71
N GLY A 50 -11.97 -7.94 3.70
CA GLY A 50 -12.40 -7.24 2.49
C GLY A 50 -13.41 -6.15 2.80
N GLY A 51 -13.41 -5.08 2.00
CA GLY A 51 -14.38 -3.99 2.17
C GLY A 51 -15.73 -4.38 1.57
N VAL A 52 -16.81 -3.90 2.17
CA VAL A 52 -18.18 -4.23 1.75
C VAL A 52 -18.97 -2.93 1.71
N VAL A 53 -19.75 -2.76 0.65
CA VAL A 53 -20.73 -1.66 0.54
C VAL A 53 -22.11 -2.25 0.23
N ARG A 54 -23.17 -1.53 0.55
CA ARG A 54 -24.53 -1.88 0.15
C ARG A 54 -24.99 -1.03 -1.01
N VAL A 55 -25.35 -1.70 -2.10
CA VAL A 55 -25.94 -1.07 -3.29
C VAL A 55 -27.30 -1.71 -3.50
N ASP A 56 -28.36 -0.88 -3.49
CA ASP A 56 -29.76 -1.33 -3.62
C ASP A 56 -30.14 -2.43 -2.61
N GLY A 57 -29.64 -2.32 -1.37
CA GLY A 57 -29.90 -3.27 -0.29
C GLY A 57 -29.06 -4.55 -0.36
N VAL A 58 -28.22 -4.74 -1.38
CA VAL A 58 -27.37 -5.91 -1.55
C VAL A 58 -25.92 -5.57 -1.23
N GLU A 59 -25.28 -6.39 -0.39
CA GLU A 59 -23.85 -6.26 -0.09
C GLU A 59 -23.02 -6.57 -1.35
N GLN A 60 -22.06 -5.72 -1.70
CA GLN A 60 -21.14 -5.86 -2.82
C GLN A 60 -19.70 -5.67 -2.35
N PRO A 61 -18.72 -6.33 -3.00
CA PRO A 61 -17.33 -6.09 -2.70
C PRO A 61 -16.96 -4.65 -3.11
N TYR A 62 -16.04 -4.03 -2.38
CA TYR A 62 -15.64 -2.65 -2.63
C TYR A 62 -14.15 -2.48 -2.99
N ASN A 63 -13.29 -3.32 -2.41
CA ASN A 63 -11.85 -3.25 -2.69
C ASN A 63 -11.49 -4.17 -3.85
N ASP A 64 -10.32 -3.98 -4.44
CA ASP A 64 -9.83 -4.83 -5.53
C ASP A 64 -9.53 -6.27 -5.06
N LEU A 65 -9.52 -7.22 -6.00
CA LEU A 65 -9.00 -8.58 -5.78
C LEU A 65 -7.51 -8.64 -6.13
N ASP A 66 -6.66 -8.81 -5.10
CA ASP A 66 -5.22 -8.98 -5.27
C ASP A 66 -4.85 -10.48 -5.46
N LEU A 67 -4.66 -10.93 -6.70
CA LEU A 67 -4.35 -12.32 -7.03
C LEU A 67 -2.86 -12.52 -7.32
N ILE A 68 -2.26 -13.54 -6.71
CA ILE A 68 -0.86 -13.94 -6.92
C ILE A 68 -0.82 -15.32 -7.56
N LEU A 69 -0.19 -15.38 -8.74
CA LEU A 69 0.05 -16.63 -9.46
C LEU A 69 1.41 -17.22 -9.09
N VAL A 70 1.40 -18.47 -8.62
CA VAL A 70 2.60 -19.29 -8.48
C VAL A 70 2.64 -20.29 -9.63
N VAL A 71 3.64 -20.19 -10.49
CA VAL A 71 3.77 -20.96 -11.73
C VAL A 71 5.13 -21.63 -11.86
N ARG A 72 5.20 -22.67 -12.70
CA ARG A 72 6.48 -23.33 -13.03
C ARG A 72 7.33 -22.44 -13.94
N ARG A 73 6.72 -21.83 -14.95
CA ARG A 73 7.39 -21.02 -15.98
C ARG A 73 6.65 -19.70 -16.19
N LYS A 74 7.27 -18.58 -15.81
CA LYS A 74 6.69 -17.23 -15.98
C LYS A 74 6.40 -16.87 -17.43
N LYS A 75 7.31 -17.22 -18.35
CA LYS A 75 7.17 -16.93 -19.78
C LYS A 75 6.02 -17.68 -20.46
N ALA A 76 5.50 -18.72 -19.82
CA ALA A 76 4.36 -19.50 -20.34
C ALA A 76 3.01 -18.95 -19.86
N VAL A 77 2.99 -17.82 -19.16
CA VAL A 77 1.76 -17.14 -18.74
C VAL A 77 1.40 -16.11 -19.81
N SER A 78 0.28 -16.35 -20.51
CA SER A 78 -0.28 -15.37 -21.44
C SER A 78 -0.98 -14.26 -20.67
N GLN A 79 -0.53 -13.01 -20.86
CA GLN A 79 -1.19 -11.86 -20.23
C GLN A 79 -2.55 -11.57 -20.85
N ASP A 80 -2.70 -11.79 -22.16
CA ASP A 80 -3.97 -11.54 -22.85
C ASP A 80 -5.08 -12.46 -22.33
N VAL A 81 -4.76 -13.75 -22.12
CA VAL A 81 -5.75 -14.71 -21.60
C VAL A 81 -6.11 -14.42 -20.14
N LEU A 82 -5.13 -14.01 -19.31
CA LEU A 82 -5.43 -13.54 -17.95
C LEU A 82 -6.25 -12.24 -17.98
N GLY A 83 -6.00 -11.35 -18.94
CA GLY A 83 -6.74 -10.11 -19.15
C GLY A 83 -8.20 -10.36 -19.49
N THR A 84 -8.51 -11.37 -20.31
CA THR A 84 -9.90 -11.80 -20.57
C THR A 84 -10.58 -12.27 -19.29
N ILE A 85 -9.90 -13.13 -18.50
CA ILE A 85 -10.42 -13.58 -17.21
C ILE A 85 -10.67 -12.38 -16.28
N CYS A 86 -9.73 -11.44 -16.18
CA CYS A 86 -9.91 -10.22 -15.38
C CYS A 86 -11.18 -9.50 -15.81
N GLN A 87 -11.35 -9.18 -17.10
CA GLN A 87 -12.49 -8.43 -17.60
C GLN A 87 -13.83 -9.09 -17.28
N ASP A 88 -13.91 -10.42 -17.44
CA ASP A 88 -15.14 -11.18 -17.14
C ASP A 88 -15.53 -11.05 -15.66
N TYR A 89 -14.57 -11.22 -14.75
CA TYR A 89 -14.82 -11.15 -13.30
C TYR A 89 -14.93 -9.71 -12.77
N GLU A 90 -14.27 -8.74 -13.40
CA GLU A 90 -14.44 -7.31 -13.10
C GLU A 90 -15.86 -6.85 -13.46
N ALA A 91 -16.39 -7.30 -14.60
CA ALA A 91 -17.77 -7.02 -14.98
C ALA A 91 -18.78 -7.67 -14.02
N GLU A 92 -18.53 -8.89 -13.55
CA GLU A 92 -19.40 -9.59 -12.58
C GLU A 92 -19.36 -8.91 -11.20
N LEU A 93 -18.15 -8.63 -10.69
CA LEU A 93 -17.94 -8.17 -9.32
C LEU A 93 -18.01 -6.64 -9.15
N ARG A 94 -17.91 -5.88 -10.26
CA ARG A 94 -17.87 -4.41 -10.29
C ARG A 94 -16.71 -3.81 -9.47
N ILE A 95 -15.63 -4.56 -9.33
CA ILE A 95 -14.36 -4.16 -8.71
C ILE A 95 -13.21 -4.63 -9.59
N GLN A 96 -12.02 -4.05 -9.42
CA GLN A 96 -10.85 -4.48 -10.18
C GLN A 96 -10.37 -5.87 -9.74
N VAL A 97 -9.88 -6.65 -10.70
CA VAL A 97 -9.27 -7.96 -10.49
C VAL A 97 -7.85 -7.92 -11.02
N ASP A 98 -6.87 -7.88 -10.11
CA ASP A 98 -5.47 -7.74 -10.49
C ASP A 98 -4.70 -9.05 -10.31
N PHE A 99 -4.10 -9.54 -11.39
CA PHE A 99 -3.06 -10.56 -11.31
C PHE A 99 -1.70 -9.89 -11.17
N GLY A 100 -1.17 -9.94 -9.95
CA GLY A 100 0.21 -9.59 -9.69
C GLY A 100 1.19 -10.41 -10.56
N ARG A 101 2.39 -9.87 -10.74
CA ARG A 101 3.43 -10.50 -11.56
C ARG A 101 3.62 -11.99 -11.19
N PRO A 102 3.57 -12.93 -12.15
CA PRO A 102 3.74 -14.35 -11.87
C PRO A 102 5.05 -14.67 -11.15
N LEU A 103 4.95 -15.50 -10.12
CA LEU A 103 6.05 -15.94 -9.27
C LEU A 103 6.34 -17.41 -9.50
N THR A 104 7.59 -17.80 -9.35
CA THR A 104 8.00 -19.20 -9.20
C THR A 104 8.28 -19.48 -7.72
N LEU A 105 8.36 -20.76 -7.34
CA LEU A 105 8.78 -21.14 -5.99
C LEU A 105 10.16 -20.55 -5.60
N ARG A 106 11.05 -20.39 -6.59
CA ARG A 106 12.37 -19.78 -6.39
C ARG A 106 12.29 -18.28 -6.08
N ASP A 107 11.28 -17.58 -6.62
CA ASP A 107 11.06 -16.16 -6.29
C ASP A 107 10.60 -16.01 -4.84
N ILE A 108 9.69 -16.89 -4.39
CA ILE A 108 9.18 -16.90 -3.01
C ILE A 108 10.33 -17.09 -2.03
N GLN A 109 11.24 -18.04 -2.30
CA GLN A 109 12.46 -18.28 -1.51
C GLN A 109 13.42 -17.09 -1.42
N ARG A 110 13.25 -16.08 -2.28
CA ARG A 110 14.11 -14.90 -2.36
C ARG A 110 13.36 -13.62 -2.01
N TRP A 111 12.15 -13.72 -1.48
CA TRP A 111 11.38 -12.56 -1.11
C TRP A 111 12.16 -11.68 -0.13
N PRO A 112 12.31 -10.38 -0.42
CA PRO A 112 12.88 -9.45 0.54
C PRO A 112 11.92 -9.26 1.72
N HIS A 113 12.45 -8.78 2.85
CA HIS A 113 11.68 -8.44 4.05
C HIS A 113 10.90 -7.13 3.87
N TRP A 114 9.95 -7.14 2.93
CA TRP A 114 9.07 -6.01 2.62
C TRP A 114 7.68 -6.24 3.22
N LEU A 115 6.99 -5.16 3.57
CA LEU A 115 5.64 -5.16 4.14
C LEU A 115 4.66 -5.97 3.27
N MET A 116 4.71 -5.80 1.95
CA MET A 116 3.82 -6.52 1.03
C MET A 116 3.95 -8.04 1.14
N TRP A 117 5.18 -8.57 1.18
CA TRP A 117 5.40 -10.02 1.30
C TRP A 117 5.13 -10.54 2.70
N TYR A 118 5.40 -9.71 3.72
CA TYR A 118 5.05 -10.02 5.10
C TYR A 118 3.53 -10.15 5.28
N ASP A 119 2.75 -9.19 4.77
CA ASP A 119 1.29 -9.25 4.84
C ASP A 119 0.72 -10.40 4.02
N LEU A 120 1.24 -10.64 2.80
CA LEU A 120 0.80 -11.78 1.99
C LEU A 120 1.05 -13.11 2.71
N LEU A 121 2.24 -13.31 3.29
CA LEU A 121 2.57 -14.55 4.01
C LEU A 121 1.66 -14.79 5.22
N ASN A 122 1.29 -13.72 5.92
CA ASN A 122 0.51 -13.78 7.17
C ASN A 122 -1.00 -13.61 6.96
N GLY A 123 -1.45 -13.31 5.74
CA GLY A 123 -2.84 -12.96 5.44
C GLY A 123 -3.22 -13.22 4.00
N HIS A 124 -3.49 -14.49 3.67
CA HIS A 124 -3.91 -14.94 2.34
C HIS A 124 -4.85 -16.15 2.41
N ILE A 125 -5.50 -16.42 1.28
CA ILE A 125 -6.25 -17.65 1.01
C ILE A 125 -5.65 -18.30 -0.24
N VAL A 126 -5.39 -19.61 -0.21
CA VAL A 126 -5.02 -20.37 -1.41
C VAL A 126 -6.29 -20.87 -2.07
N LEU A 127 -6.63 -20.32 -3.23
CA LEU A 127 -7.83 -20.68 -4.00
C LEU A 127 -7.61 -21.97 -4.81
N ALA A 128 -6.38 -22.22 -5.25
CA ALA A 128 -6.00 -23.46 -5.91
C ALA A 128 -4.54 -23.80 -5.59
N GLY A 129 -4.22 -25.09 -5.46
CA GLY A 129 -2.88 -25.58 -5.15
C GLY A 129 -2.67 -25.90 -3.66
N PRO A 130 -1.43 -26.20 -3.25
CA PRO A 130 -1.13 -26.57 -1.86
C PRO A 130 -1.37 -25.39 -0.89
N PRO A 131 -2.08 -25.61 0.24
CA PRO A 131 -2.47 -24.53 1.16
C PRO A 131 -1.28 -23.86 1.87
N ASP A 132 -0.13 -24.54 1.96
CA ASP A 132 1.08 -24.07 2.61
C ASP A 132 2.14 -23.55 1.62
N VAL A 133 1.80 -23.41 0.33
CA VAL A 133 2.75 -23.09 -0.76
C VAL A 133 3.65 -21.88 -0.48
N LEU A 134 3.13 -20.85 0.19
CA LEU A 134 3.91 -19.68 0.58
C LEU A 134 4.77 -19.96 1.81
N ARG A 135 4.17 -20.47 2.89
CA ARG A 135 4.86 -20.72 4.17
C ARG A 135 5.99 -21.74 4.06
N ALA A 136 5.80 -22.77 3.24
CA ALA A 136 6.81 -23.80 3.01
C ALA A 136 8.07 -23.28 2.29
N ARG A 137 8.02 -22.08 1.69
CA ARG A 137 9.10 -21.57 0.82
C ARG A 137 9.61 -20.18 1.22
N ALA A 138 8.83 -19.39 1.96
CA ALA A 138 9.20 -18.04 2.33
C ALA A 138 10.43 -17.99 3.26
N PRO A 139 11.33 -17.01 3.12
CA PRO A 139 12.45 -16.82 4.04
C PRO A 139 12.00 -16.61 5.48
N SER A 140 12.77 -17.14 6.43
CA SER A 140 12.52 -16.98 7.87
C SER A 140 12.60 -15.52 8.33
N ALA A 141 13.26 -14.63 7.57
CA ALA A 141 13.23 -13.20 7.84
C ALA A 141 11.80 -12.62 7.85
N LEU A 142 10.89 -13.14 7.01
CA LEU A 142 9.50 -12.70 6.96
C LEU A 142 8.66 -13.14 8.18
N GLN A 143 9.24 -13.94 9.08
CA GLN A 143 8.61 -14.30 10.35
C GLN A 143 9.04 -13.35 11.49
N ARG A 144 9.96 -12.42 11.23
CA ARG A 144 10.43 -11.41 12.18
C ARG A 144 9.66 -10.11 12.01
N PRO A 145 9.60 -9.25 13.05
CA PRO A 145 9.02 -7.92 12.93
C PRO A 145 9.56 -7.14 11.73
N LEU A 146 8.70 -6.33 11.11
CA LEU A 146 9.06 -5.54 9.93
C LEU A 146 10.21 -4.56 10.24
N PRO A 147 11.14 -4.36 9.29
CA PRO A 147 12.17 -3.35 9.46
C PRO A 147 11.53 -1.96 9.37
N SER A 148 12.01 -1.02 10.19
CA SER A 148 11.46 0.35 10.30
C SER A 148 11.45 1.14 8.99
N ILE A 149 12.30 0.78 8.01
CA ILE A 149 12.27 1.36 6.66
C ILE A 149 10.93 1.15 5.93
N GLU A 150 10.18 0.09 6.27
CA GLU A 150 8.87 -0.16 5.68
C GLU A 150 7.85 0.89 6.11
N ALA A 151 7.96 1.45 7.32
CA ALA A 151 7.13 2.58 7.77
C ALA A 151 7.35 3.80 6.86
N THR A 152 8.61 4.14 6.60
CA THR A 152 8.98 5.24 5.71
C THR A 152 8.52 5.01 4.27
N ARG A 153 8.68 3.79 3.74
CA ARG A 153 8.21 3.43 2.40
C ARG A 153 6.69 3.53 2.28
N LEU A 154 5.96 3.07 3.30
CA LEU A 154 4.52 3.18 3.38
C LEU A 154 4.07 4.65 3.38
N LEU A 155 4.72 5.51 4.18
CA LEU A 155 4.42 6.93 4.24
C LEU A 155 4.74 7.66 2.93
N LEU A 156 5.85 7.34 2.26
CA LEU A 156 6.12 7.89 0.93
C LEU A 156 5.02 7.53 -0.07
N ASN A 157 4.57 6.26 -0.05
CA ASN A 157 3.52 5.80 -0.94
C ASN A 157 2.20 6.55 -0.72
N ARG A 158 1.84 6.80 0.55
CA ARG A 158 0.60 7.52 0.87
C ARG A 158 0.70 9.02 0.76
N GLY A 159 1.85 9.63 1.01
CA GLY A 159 2.05 11.03 0.73
C GLY A 159 2.04 11.32 -0.79
N ALA A 160 2.52 10.40 -1.62
CA ALA A 160 2.35 10.49 -3.08
C ALA A 160 0.87 10.38 -3.50
N GLY A 161 0.10 9.48 -2.88
CA GLY A 161 -1.35 9.40 -3.10
C GLY A 161 -2.09 10.67 -2.68
N LEU A 162 -1.69 11.28 -1.56
CA LEU A 162 -2.23 12.56 -1.11
C LEU A 162 -1.88 13.70 -2.07
N LEU A 163 -0.64 13.73 -2.58
CA LEU A 163 -0.23 14.69 -3.61
C LEU A 163 -1.07 14.54 -4.88
N TRP A 164 -1.35 13.31 -5.31
CA TRP A 164 -2.20 13.04 -6.47
C TRP A 164 -3.64 13.48 -6.23
N ALA A 165 -4.20 13.19 -5.05
CA ALA A 165 -5.53 13.67 -4.67
C ALA A 165 -5.63 15.21 -4.69
N MET A 166 -4.57 15.92 -4.26
CA MET A 166 -4.51 17.38 -4.36
C MET A 166 -4.48 17.89 -5.82
N ARG A 167 -3.83 17.15 -6.74
CA ARG A 167 -3.83 17.52 -8.17
C ARG A 167 -5.23 17.40 -8.77
N VAL A 168 -5.93 16.31 -8.46
CA VAL A 168 -7.32 16.08 -8.89
C VAL A 168 -8.22 17.17 -8.36
N LEU A 169 -8.15 17.47 -7.05
CA LEU A 169 -8.98 18.49 -6.43
C LEU A 169 -8.76 19.91 -7.00
N ARG A 170 -7.54 20.19 -7.45
CA ARG A 170 -7.17 21.47 -8.09
C ARG A 170 -7.46 21.53 -9.58
N GLY A 171 -8.05 20.49 -10.17
CA GLY A 171 -8.34 20.42 -11.61
C GLY A 171 -7.08 20.33 -12.49
N VAL A 172 -5.95 19.89 -11.94
CA VAL A 172 -4.70 19.70 -12.69
C VAL A 172 -4.70 18.36 -13.44
N GLU A 173 -5.51 17.41 -12.99
CA GLU A 173 -5.60 16.06 -13.54
C GLU A 173 -7.01 15.52 -13.31
N ASP A 174 -7.55 14.76 -14.26
CA ASP A 174 -8.87 14.17 -14.11
C ASP A 174 -8.89 13.08 -13.03
N PRO A 175 -9.96 12.98 -12.23
CA PRO A 175 -10.13 11.88 -11.30
C PRO A 175 -10.22 10.55 -12.08
N PRO A 176 -9.50 9.49 -11.66
CA PRO A 176 -9.74 8.14 -12.18
C PRO A 176 -11.18 7.66 -11.97
N ASP A 177 -11.79 8.07 -10.86
CA ASP A 177 -13.19 7.83 -10.51
C ASP A 177 -13.62 8.82 -9.40
N SER A 178 -14.92 8.90 -9.14
CA SER A 178 -15.54 9.86 -8.21
C SER A 178 -15.07 9.74 -6.76
N ASP A 179 -14.59 8.58 -6.35
CA ASP A 179 -14.22 8.27 -4.96
C ASP A 179 -12.69 8.27 -4.75
N PHE A 180 -11.91 8.58 -5.79
CA PHE A 180 -10.45 8.57 -5.77
C PHE A 180 -9.84 9.42 -4.65
N VAL A 181 -10.31 10.65 -4.47
CA VAL A 181 -9.78 11.59 -3.45
C VAL A 181 -10.06 11.06 -2.04
N ARG A 182 -11.29 10.61 -1.80
CA ARG A 182 -11.73 10.04 -0.52
C ARG A 182 -10.98 8.75 -0.18
N ARG A 183 -10.79 7.83 -1.14
CA ARG A 183 -9.96 6.63 -0.92
C ARG A 183 -8.53 6.99 -0.54
N ASN A 184 -7.90 7.94 -1.22
CA ASN A 184 -6.53 8.35 -0.90
C ASN A 184 -6.43 9.01 0.47
N TYR A 185 -7.42 9.80 0.87
CA TYR A 185 -7.50 10.41 2.21
C TYR A 185 -7.50 9.35 3.32
N PHE A 186 -8.43 8.39 3.27
CA PHE A 186 -8.50 7.35 4.30
C PHE A 186 -7.35 6.34 4.21
N LYS A 187 -6.86 5.99 3.01
CA LYS A 187 -5.65 5.17 2.85
C LYS A 187 -4.41 5.85 3.46
N CYS A 188 -4.33 7.17 3.41
CA CYS A 188 -3.25 7.92 4.04
C CYS A 188 -3.37 7.88 5.57
N ILE A 189 -4.54 8.16 6.14
CA ILE A 189 -4.78 8.05 7.59
C ILE A 189 -4.42 6.66 8.12
N LEU A 190 -4.87 5.61 7.42
CA LEU A 190 -4.55 4.23 7.77
C LEU A 190 -3.04 3.98 7.77
N ALA A 191 -2.30 4.51 6.80
CA ALA A 191 -0.84 4.40 6.81
C ALA A 191 -0.16 5.18 7.93
N LEU A 192 -0.75 6.27 8.43
CA LEU A 192 -0.16 7.01 9.56
C LEU A 192 -0.07 6.10 10.79
N GLY A 193 -1.18 5.44 11.14
CA GLY A 193 -1.20 4.49 12.26
C GLY A 193 -0.34 3.26 12.00
N ASP A 194 -0.42 2.66 10.80
CA ASP A 194 0.38 1.49 10.44
C ASP A 194 1.89 1.80 10.49
N ALA A 195 2.31 2.97 10.01
CA ALA A 195 3.72 3.39 10.05
C ALA A 195 4.23 3.58 11.48
N LEU A 196 3.41 4.14 12.38
CA LEU A 196 3.74 4.23 13.80
C LEU A 196 3.88 2.84 14.43
N LEU A 197 2.95 1.92 14.14
CA LEU A 197 3.02 0.54 14.62
C LEU A 197 4.27 -0.18 14.09
N ILE A 198 4.64 0.00 12.81
CA ILE A 198 5.86 -0.58 12.23
C ILE A 198 7.11 0.01 12.91
N ALA A 199 7.19 1.34 13.01
CA ALA A 199 8.36 2.02 13.56
C ALA A 199 8.63 1.66 15.04
N HIS A 200 7.57 1.32 15.78
CA HIS A 200 7.64 0.89 17.18
C HIS A 200 7.60 -0.64 17.36
N GLY A 201 7.68 -1.42 16.28
CA GLY A 201 7.70 -2.89 16.35
C GLY A 201 6.41 -3.53 16.86
N ARG A 202 5.27 -2.82 16.80
CA ARG A 202 3.94 -3.26 17.25
C ARG A 202 2.98 -3.60 16.11
N PHE A 203 3.45 -3.67 14.88
CA PHE A 203 2.62 -3.97 13.72
C PHE A 203 2.11 -5.42 13.70
N ALA A 204 0.84 -5.59 13.33
CA ALA A 204 0.20 -6.90 13.13
C ALA A 204 -0.48 -6.94 11.76
N THR A 205 -0.41 -8.07 11.04
CA THR A 205 -1.00 -8.19 9.68
C THR A 205 -2.52 -8.02 9.64
N PRO A 206 -3.33 -8.59 10.55
CA PRO A 206 -4.75 -8.27 10.60
C PRO A 206 -4.96 -6.78 10.93
N TYR A 207 -5.92 -6.14 10.25
CA TYR A 207 -6.34 -4.77 10.58
C TYR A 207 -7.16 -4.73 11.86
N ARG A 208 -7.98 -5.76 12.11
CA ARG A 208 -8.76 -5.87 13.33
C ARG A 208 -7.84 -5.88 14.56
N GLY A 209 -8.10 -4.98 15.50
CA GLY A 209 -7.33 -4.82 16.73
C GLY A 209 -6.12 -3.88 16.62
N ARG A 210 -5.76 -3.39 15.42
CA ARG A 210 -4.68 -2.40 15.29
C ARG A 210 -5.02 -1.07 15.96
N ASP A 211 -6.28 -0.71 16.04
CA ASP A 211 -6.77 0.44 16.82
C ASP A 211 -6.43 0.32 18.30
N LEU A 212 -6.56 -0.87 18.88
CA LEU A 212 -6.16 -1.15 20.25
C LEU A 212 -4.63 -1.12 20.41
N LEU A 213 -3.88 -1.64 19.44
CA LEU A 213 -2.42 -1.56 19.43
C LEU A 213 -1.94 -0.10 19.36
N LEU A 214 -2.57 0.71 18.52
CA LEU A 214 -2.26 2.14 18.38
C LEU A 214 -2.64 2.91 19.64
N ALA A 215 -3.82 2.65 20.23
CA ALA A 215 -4.22 3.28 21.49
C ALA A 215 -3.25 2.96 22.64
N ARG A 216 -2.78 1.71 22.74
CA ARG A 216 -1.72 1.34 23.70
C ARG A 216 -0.41 2.07 23.40
N LEU A 217 -0.02 2.18 22.13
CA LEU A 217 1.18 2.92 21.75
C LEU A 217 1.07 4.42 22.09
N THR A 218 -0.09 5.02 21.87
CA THR A 218 -0.42 6.40 22.27
C THR A 218 -0.28 6.58 23.79
N ALA A 219 -0.82 5.65 24.58
CA ALA A 219 -0.73 5.70 26.04
C ALA A 219 0.73 5.55 26.55
N ASP A 220 1.52 4.69 25.91
CA ASP A 220 2.89 4.40 26.32
C ASP A 220 3.91 5.45 25.84
N CYS A 221 3.58 6.24 24.80
CA CYS A 221 4.52 7.14 24.15
C CYS A 221 3.93 8.53 23.91
N ALA A 222 4.30 9.49 24.77
CA ALA A 222 3.84 10.88 24.69
C ALA A 222 4.12 11.54 23.32
N ALA A 223 5.26 11.21 22.68
CA ALA A 223 5.58 11.70 21.35
C ALA A 223 4.60 11.21 20.29
N VAL A 224 4.10 9.97 20.40
CA VAL A 224 3.05 9.44 19.51
C VAL A 224 1.69 10.05 19.83
N ALA A 225 1.38 10.24 21.11
CA ALA A 225 0.14 10.89 21.54
C ALA A 225 -0.01 12.30 20.97
N ALA A 226 1.08 13.08 20.95
CA ALA A 226 1.10 14.43 20.39
C ALA A 226 0.75 14.48 18.89
N LEU A 227 0.89 13.36 18.16
CA LEU A 227 0.53 13.28 16.75
C LEU A 227 -0.98 13.19 16.51
N GLN A 228 -1.77 12.85 17.54
CA GLN A 228 -3.23 12.77 17.53
C GLN A 228 -3.81 11.97 16.34
N VAL A 229 -3.22 10.81 16.05
CA VAL A 229 -3.60 9.94 14.92
C VAL A 229 -4.74 8.98 15.28
N GLU A 230 -4.94 8.67 16.57
CA GLU A 230 -5.80 7.57 17.02
C GLU A 230 -7.26 7.67 16.57
N SER A 231 -7.90 8.83 16.74
CA SER A 231 -9.31 9.02 16.34
C SER A 231 -9.48 8.93 14.83
N LEU A 232 -8.58 9.53 14.06
CA LEU A 232 -8.56 9.44 12.61
C LEU A 232 -8.39 7.98 12.15
N TYR A 233 -7.47 7.25 12.78
CA TYR A 233 -7.18 5.86 12.45
C TYR A 233 -8.40 4.95 12.64
N ARG A 234 -9.18 5.14 13.71
CA ARG A 234 -10.46 4.42 13.89
C ARG A 234 -11.42 4.70 12.73
N SER A 235 -11.57 5.96 12.32
CA SER A 235 -12.42 6.31 11.16
C SER A 235 -11.91 5.68 9.86
N ALA A 236 -10.59 5.62 9.66
CA ALA A 236 -10.02 4.96 8.48
C ALA A 236 -10.21 3.43 8.48
N LEU A 237 -10.21 2.78 9.65
CA LEU A 237 -10.57 1.38 9.77
C LEU A 237 -12.05 1.15 9.46
N ARG A 238 -12.95 2.02 9.94
CA ARG A 238 -14.38 1.96 9.56
C ARG A 238 -14.55 2.10 8.06
N PHE A 239 -13.93 3.12 7.45
CA PHE A 239 -13.90 3.30 6.00
C PHE A 239 -13.39 2.06 5.27
N LYS A 240 -12.32 1.44 5.75
CA LYS A 240 -11.73 0.25 5.12
C LYS A 240 -12.73 -0.91 5.04
N PHE A 241 -13.50 -1.12 6.08
CA PHE A 241 -14.41 -2.27 6.22
C PHE A 241 -15.79 -2.01 5.64
N CYS A 242 -16.36 -0.85 5.93
CA CYS A 242 -17.69 -0.40 5.51
C CYS A 242 -17.61 1.06 5.02
N PRO A 243 -17.11 1.32 3.80
CA PRO A 243 -16.94 2.68 3.27
C PRO A 243 -18.24 3.50 3.24
N ASP A 244 -19.36 2.84 3.01
CA ASP A 244 -20.72 3.38 2.89
C ASP A 244 -21.35 3.78 4.24
N GLU A 245 -20.79 3.36 5.38
CA GLU A 245 -21.18 3.87 6.70
C GLU A 245 -20.72 5.31 6.94
N LEU A 246 -19.77 5.81 6.13
CA LEU A 246 -19.23 7.15 6.26
C LEU A 246 -19.80 8.07 5.18
N THR A 247 -19.92 9.35 5.53
CA THR A 247 -20.44 10.38 4.65
C THR A 247 -19.67 10.45 3.31
N ASP A 248 -20.41 10.43 2.21
CA ASP A 248 -19.90 10.60 0.84
C ASP A 248 -19.64 12.08 0.47
N ALA A 249 -19.58 12.98 1.45
CA ALA A 249 -19.36 14.40 1.21
C ALA A 249 -17.98 14.62 0.57
N PRO A 250 -17.89 15.47 -0.47
CA PRO A 250 -16.62 15.81 -1.08
C PRO A 250 -15.63 16.36 -0.05
N LEU A 251 -14.39 15.89 -0.12
CA LEU A 251 -13.32 16.40 0.72
C LEU A 251 -12.83 17.76 0.21
N SER A 252 -12.63 18.70 1.12
CA SER A 252 -12.08 20.01 0.80
C SER A 252 -10.54 20.00 0.75
N GLU A 253 -9.97 21.02 0.10
CA GLU A 253 -8.51 21.17 0.04
C GLU A 253 -7.92 21.39 1.44
N GLY A 254 -8.65 22.08 2.31
CA GLY A 254 -8.27 22.27 3.71
C GLY A 254 -8.14 20.94 4.47
N GLN A 255 -9.04 19.98 4.22
CA GLN A 255 -8.95 18.64 4.82
C GLN A 255 -7.72 17.88 4.31
N LEU A 256 -7.42 17.93 3.01
CA LEU A 256 -6.21 17.30 2.46
C LEU A 256 -4.94 17.96 3.02
N HIS A 257 -4.94 19.28 3.20
CA HIS A 257 -3.81 20.01 3.76
C HIS A 257 -3.58 19.67 5.24
N ALA A 258 -4.64 19.65 6.06
CA ALA A 258 -4.55 19.23 7.46
C ALA A 258 -4.05 17.78 7.59
N LEU A 259 -4.47 16.88 6.69
CA LEU A 259 -3.93 15.53 6.64
C LEU A 259 -2.46 15.51 6.20
N ALA A 260 -2.04 16.39 5.29
CA ALA A 260 -0.64 16.52 4.89
C ALA A 260 0.24 16.98 6.05
N GLU A 261 -0.21 17.91 6.88
CA GLU A 261 0.48 18.33 8.10
C GLU A 261 0.65 17.16 9.07
N ARG A 262 -0.42 16.39 9.30
CA ARG A 262 -0.36 15.16 10.12
C ARG A 262 0.61 14.13 9.55
N TRP A 263 0.54 13.91 8.24
CA TRP A 263 1.49 13.04 7.54
C TRP A 263 2.93 13.50 7.76
N GLY A 264 3.17 14.81 7.68
CA GLY A 264 4.48 15.41 7.88
C GLY A 264 5.04 15.16 9.27
N SER A 265 4.23 15.38 10.31
CA SER A 265 4.62 15.12 11.70
C SER A 265 4.91 13.65 11.97
N VAL A 266 4.07 12.74 11.47
CA VAL A 266 4.27 11.28 11.59
C VAL A 266 5.53 10.85 10.84
N PHE A 267 5.73 11.36 9.62
CA PHE A 267 6.89 11.06 8.80
C PHE A 267 8.19 11.52 9.45
N LEU A 268 8.23 12.74 9.99
CA LEU A 268 9.40 13.25 10.70
C LEU A 268 9.71 12.40 11.94
N HIS A 269 8.69 12.04 12.72
CA HIS A 269 8.84 11.15 13.90
C HIS A 269 9.42 9.78 13.54
N VAL A 270 8.82 9.11 12.54
CA VAL A 270 9.29 7.81 12.05
C VAL A 270 10.73 7.89 11.56
N GLU A 271 11.08 8.97 10.86
CA GLU A 271 12.42 9.15 10.34
C GLU A 271 13.45 9.44 11.42
N CYS A 272 13.11 10.26 12.41
CA CYS A 272 13.95 10.51 13.57
C CYS A 272 14.30 9.19 14.27
N LEU A 273 13.30 8.34 14.51
CA LEU A 273 13.49 7.03 15.13
C LEU A 273 14.33 6.09 14.25
N ARG A 274 14.02 6.00 12.96
CA ARG A 274 14.70 5.07 12.04
C ARG A 274 16.17 5.41 11.84
N ILE A 275 16.49 6.69 11.70
CA ILE A 275 17.86 7.16 11.46
C ILE A 275 18.63 7.38 12.76
N GLY A 276 17.94 7.53 13.89
CA GLY A 276 18.59 7.87 15.17
C GLY A 276 19.10 9.31 15.18
N ARG A 277 18.48 10.21 14.40
CA ARG A 277 18.86 11.63 14.31
C ARG A 277 17.62 12.49 14.51
N PRO A 278 17.62 13.44 15.46
CA PRO A 278 16.54 14.40 15.57
C PRO A 278 16.61 15.44 14.44
N TRP A 279 15.44 15.85 13.96
CA TRP A 279 15.26 17.04 13.13
C TRP A 279 14.13 17.87 13.74
N ALA A 280 14.31 19.18 13.80
CA ALA A 280 13.30 20.10 14.33
C ALA A 280 12.16 20.36 13.34
N SER A 281 12.41 20.16 12.03
CA SER A 281 11.42 20.42 10.99
C SER A 281 11.62 19.57 9.73
N LEU A 282 10.57 19.49 8.92
CA LEU A 282 10.64 18.88 7.59
C LEU A 282 11.57 19.65 6.64
N ALA A 283 11.76 20.96 6.84
CA ALA A 283 12.69 21.76 6.06
C ALA A 283 14.15 21.37 6.37
N GLU A 284 14.48 21.22 7.65
CA GLU A 284 15.80 20.74 8.09
C GLU A 284 16.06 19.32 7.55
N TYR A 285 15.06 18.44 7.68
CA TYR A 285 15.10 17.10 7.16
C TYR A 285 15.32 17.05 5.63
N ALA A 286 14.56 17.84 4.87
CA ALA A 286 14.68 17.89 3.40
C ALA A 286 16.05 18.44 2.97
N GLY A 287 16.66 19.31 3.77
CA GLY A 287 18.02 19.83 3.57
C GLY A 287 19.13 18.83 3.91
N TRP A 288 18.83 17.74 4.63
CA TRP A 288 19.84 16.78 5.06
C TRP A 288 20.38 15.92 3.90
N ARG A 289 21.70 15.94 3.73
CA ARG A 289 22.42 15.29 2.61
C ARG A 289 22.91 13.87 2.89
N GLY A 290 22.73 13.35 4.11
CA GLY A 290 23.18 11.99 4.44
C GLY A 290 22.41 10.90 3.70
N ALA A 291 23.02 9.71 3.60
CA ALA A 291 22.40 8.55 2.97
C ALA A 291 21.29 7.97 3.85
N ARG A 292 20.10 7.76 3.25
CA ARG A 292 18.92 7.26 3.98
C ARG A 292 18.84 5.74 3.98
N GLU A 293 19.25 5.14 2.86
CA GLU A 293 19.31 3.70 2.66
C GLU A 293 20.77 3.32 2.36
N ALA A 294 21.61 3.21 3.39
CA ALA A 294 23.04 2.94 3.22
C ALA A 294 23.33 1.73 2.29
N GLY A 295 22.54 0.65 2.40
CA GLY A 295 22.64 -0.52 1.52
C GLY A 295 22.31 -0.28 0.03
N ARG A 296 21.72 0.87 -0.32
CA ARG A 296 21.45 1.31 -1.70
C ARG A 296 22.46 2.36 -2.20
N ASN A 297 23.31 2.88 -1.31
CA ASN A 297 24.28 3.94 -1.60
C ASN A 297 25.71 3.47 -1.33
N GLY A 298 26.11 2.37 -1.97
CA GLY A 298 27.50 1.87 -1.92
C GLY A 298 28.22 1.98 -3.28
N PRO A 299 29.56 1.84 -3.30
CA PRO A 299 30.40 2.06 -4.50
C PRO A 299 29.91 1.31 -5.75
N VAL A 300 29.49 0.06 -5.57
CA VAL A 300 28.98 -0.81 -6.65
C VAL A 300 27.68 -0.27 -7.28
N ARG A 301 26.90 0.51 -6.54
CA ARG A 301 25.59 1.05 -6.98
C ARG A 301 25.65 2.50 -7.43
N TRP A 302 26.73 3.23 -7.14
CA TRP A 302 26.84 4.65 -7.46
C TRP A 302 26.79 4.91 -8.97
N LEU A 303 27.49 4.12 -9.78
CA LEU A 303 27.45 4.23 -11.24
C LEU A 303 26.02 4.01 -11.78
N TRP A 304 25.32 3.00 -11.26
CA TRP A 304 23.93 2.74 -11.62
C TRP A 304 23.01 3.88 -11.19
N ASN A 305 23.17 4.38 -9.97
CA ASN A 305 22.38 5.51 -9.46
C ASN A 305 22.59 6.78 -10.30
N ALA A 306 23.83 7.09 -10.68
CA ALA A 306 24.13 8.24 -11.54
C ALA A 306 23.51 8.11 -12.93
N LEU A 307 23.56 6.91 -13.54
CA LEU A 307 22.92 6.65 -14.82
C LEU A 307 21.39 6.80 -14.73
N TRP A 308 20.78 6.30 -13.65
CA TRP A 308 19.35 6.49 -13.40
C TRP A 308 19.00 7.95 -13.19
N ASN A 309 19.71 8.68 -12.31
CA ASN A 309 19.44 10.10 -12.07
C ASN A 309 19.58 10.94 -13.34
N ARG A 310 20.61 10.69 -14.17
CA ARG A 310 20.82 11.41 -15.44
C ARG A 310 19.66 11.24 -16.41
N ARG A 311 19.09 10.03 -16.50
CA ARG A 311 17.89 9.76 -17.33
C ARG A 311 16.68 10.62 -16.92
N TRP A 312 16.67 11.14 -15.69
CA TRP A 312 15.59 11.96 -15.13
C TRP A 312 15.99 13.41 -14.89
N GLY A 313 17.08 13.87 -15.51
CA GLY A 313 17.52 15.27 -15.43
C GLY A 313 18.20 15.65 -14.11
N ALA A 314 18.57 14.67 -13.28
CA ALA A 314 19.28 14.90 -12.02
C ALA A 314 20.73 14.42 -12.10
N TRP A 315 21.65 15.14 -11.44
CA TRP A 315 23.03 14.70 -11.26
C TRP A 315 23.23 14.31 -9.80
N SER A 316 23.12 13.01 -9.51
CA SER A 316 23.30 12.49 -8.16
C SER A 316 23.81 11.05 -8.17
N TRP A 317 24.68 10.74 -7.21
CA TRP A 317 25.15 9.38 -6.93
C TRP A 317 24.24 8.62 -5.97
N GLN A 318 23.26 9.33 -5.39
CA GLN A 318 22.32 8.76 -4.44
C GLN A 318 21.22 7.97 -5.14
N TYR A 319 20.68 6.96 -4.46
CA TYR A 319 19.55 6.19 -4.95
C TYR A 319 18.35 7.12 -5.25
N PRO A 320 17.76 7.09 -6.47
CA PRO A 320 16.75 8.09 -6.89
C PRO A 320 15.55 8.24 -5.95
N ARG A 321 15.11 7.15 -5.30
CA ARG A 321 14.02 7.21 -4.31
C ARG A 321 14.34 8.11 -3.12
N GLU A 322 15.61 8.31 -2.79
CA GLU A 322 16.01 9.23 -1.72
C GLU A 322 15.60 10.68 -1.97
N HIS A 323 15.59 11.10 -3.24
CA HIS A 323 15.15 12.44 -3.61
C HIS A 323 13.65 12.62 -3.36
N LEU A 324 12.84 11.59 -3.62
CA LEU A 324 11.40 11.64 -3.40
C LEU A 324 11.06 11.96 -1.95
N TYR A 325 11.74 11.34 -0.99
CA TYR A 325 11.51 11.61 0.43
C TYR A 325 11.81 13.05 0.85
N ARG A 326 12.75 13.72 0.16
CA ARG A 326 13.13 15.12 0.45
C ARG A 326 12.23 16.11 -0.29
N GLN A 327 11.77 15.75 -1.48
CA GLN A 327 10.95 16.61 -2.32
C GLN A 327 9.48 16.62 -1.86
N LEU A 328 8.95 15.49 -1.43
CA LEU A 328 7.53 15.34 -1.09
C LEU A 328 7.04 16.33 -0.01
N PRO A 329 7.76 16.59 1.10
CA PRO A 329 7.34 17.60 2.08
C PRO A 329 7.17 19.00 1.46
N ALA A 330 8.01 19.38 0.50
CA ALA A 330 7.90 20.68 -0.18
C ALA A 330 6.68 20.71 -1.10
N LEU A 331 6.43 19.64 -1.86
CA LEU A 331 5.25 19.50 -2.72
C LEU A 331 3.94 19.48 -1.93
N LEU A 332 3.96 18.99 -0.70
CA LEU A 332 2.82 19.07 0.23
C LEU A 332 2.74 20.41 0.98
N ARG A 333 3.60 21.39 0.64
CA ARG A 333 3.71 22.74 1.25
C ARG A 333 4.07 22.75 2.74
N LEU A 334 4.83 21.76 3.21
CA LEU A 334 5.17 21.57 4.63
C LEU A 334 6.56 22.10 5.01
N THR A 335 7.28 22.74 4.09
CA THR A 335 8.65 23.23 4.33
C THR A 335 8.76 24.76 4.37
N GLY A 336 7.64 25.47 4.21
CA GLY A 336 7.61 26.93 4.09
C GLY A 336 8.24 27.49 2.80
N ARG A 337 8.80 26.63 1.94
CA ARG A 337 9.36 27.03 0.65
C ARG A 337 8.28 26.98 -0.43
N PRO A 338 8.05 28.08 -1.17
CA PRO A 338 7.13 28.04 -2.31
C PRO A 338 7.70 27.12 -3.40
N VAL A 339 6.82 26.38 -4.05
CA VAL A 339 7.12 25.57 -5.24
C VAL A 339 6.64 26.38 -6.44
N ALA A 340 7.57 26.88 -7.26
CA ALA A 340 7.28 27.87 -8.29
C ALA A 340 6.33 27.32 -9.36
N ASP A 341 6.59 26.11 -9.87
CA ASP A 341 5.72 25.40 -10.81
C ASP A 341 5.24 24.10 -10.17
N TRP A 342 4.34 24.23 -9.19
CA TRP A 342 3.80 23.09 -8.46
C TRP A 342 3.17 22.02 -9.38
N PRO A 343 2.35 22.37 -10.40
CA PRO A 343 1.79 21.39 -11.32
C PRO A 343 2.86 20.54 -12.03
N ALA A 344 3.90 21.17 -12.60
CA ALA A 344 4.93 20.42 -13.32
C ALA A 344 5.85 19.64 -12.37
N GLU A 345 6.22 20.23 -11.22
CA GLU A 345 7.05 19.55 -10.23
C GLU A 345 6.36 18.34 -9.60
N ALA A 346 5.07 18.46 -9.27
CA ALA A 346 4.28 17.33 -8.79
C ALA A 346 4.14 16.23 -9.85
N ALA A 347 3.96 16.59 -11.13
CA ALA A 347 3.92 15.62 -12.22
C ALA A 347 5.24 14.86 -12.38
N ARG A 348 6.38 15.57 -12.33
CA ARG A 348 7.73 14.95 -12.36
C ARG A 348 7.93 14.02 -11.17
N PHE A 349 7.57 14.46 -9.96
CA PHE A 349 7.64 13.63 -8.77
C PHE A 349 6.84 12.33 -8.94
N LEU A 350 5.57 12.41 -9.38
CA LEU A 350 4.71 11.24 -9.55
C LEU A 350 5.20 10.30 -10.67
N ALA A 351 5.82 10.83 -11.72
CA ALA A 351 6.45 10.03 -12.76
C ALA A 351 7.63 9.20 -12.23
N VAL A 352 8.50 9.83 -11.41
CA VAL A 352 9.61 9.12 -10.76
C VAL A 352 9.08 8.12 -9.72
N TRP A 353 8.10 8.52 -8.90
CA TRP A 353 7.49 7.66 -7.89
C TRP A 353 6.90 6.38 -8.49
N ARG A 354 6.11 6.47 -9.57
CA ARG A 354 5.52 5.32 -10.30
C ARG A 354 6.55 4.32 -10.86
N ARG A 355 7.78 4.77 -11.08
CA ARG A 355 8.86 3.91 -11.60
C ARG A 355 9.53 3.09 -10.51
N PHE A 356 9.59 3.65 -9.30
CA PHE A 356 10.36 3.10 -8.20
C PHE A 356 9.50 2.43 -7.12
N ASN A 357 8.20 2.68 -7.07
CA ASN A 357 7.21 1.99 -6.22
C ASN A 357 6.27 1.21 -7.11
#